data_AF-A0A7Y2I9J9-F1
#
_entry.id   AF-A0A7Y2I9J9-F1
#
_cell.length_a   1.000
_cell.length_b   1.000
_cell.length_c   1.000
_cell.angle_alpha   90.00
_cell.angle_beta   90.00
_cell.angle_gamma   90.00
#
_symmetry.space_group_name_H-M   'P 1'
#
loop_
_entity.id
_entity.type
_entity.pdbx_description
1 polymer ?
#
loop_
_entity_poly.entity_id
_entity_poly.type
_entity_poly.pdbx_seq_one_letter_code
_entity_poly.pdbx_strand_id
1 'polypeptide(L)'
;LTFMDGTFFKGGIQCESCHGAGASHAKFTGVIVRDAVFPRSDAELAMADAGYGDAVACGECHTRDGERDYPTYVSAFETALGANPDPRPYDMGGRIAASGGMVRHHEQYDEVLGIDPDTLDTVRTPEFLGTHGNCNTCHNPHGSSVNADNPAYTGMPGVDKTNDGCLGCHNDYDPALRGPGMQSLNCIDCHMPYLAKSAVATPAEADKPAIGDVSSHIFKIVLDSTADQFTADGKYAYPAIDEAWACRTCHNSAPGAVSFPVPDGSVDAYIFHNNLP
;
A
#
# COMPACT_ATOMS: atom_id res chain seq x y z
N LEU A 1 -19.60 25.20 35.16
CA LEU A 1 -19.03 23.83 35.14
C LEU A 1 -17.56 23.95 35.47
N THR A 2 -17.19 23.82 36.75
CA THR A 2 -15.86 24.10 37.32
C THR A 2 -15.15 22.80 37.75
N PHE A 3 -15.28 21.73 36.96
CA PHE A 3 -14.74 20.41 37.32
C PHE A 3 -14.13 19.65 36.13
N MET A 4 -13.28 20.30 35.33
CA MET A 4 -12.32 19.58 34.49
C MET A 4 -10.94 20.22 34.62
N ASP A 5 -10.26 19.93 35.73
CA ASP A 5 -8.81 20.09 35.84
C ASP A 5 -8.15 18.76 35.47
N GLY A 6 -7.40 18.77 34.37
CA GLY A 6 -6.70 17.63 33.79
C GLY A 6 -6.59 17.74 32.27
N THR A 7 -5.41 17.51 31.71
CA THR A 7 -5.23 17.31 30.27
C THR A 7 -5.83 15.96 29.89
N PHE A 8 -6.93 15.96 29.14
CA PHE A 8 -7.42 14.77 28.46
C PHE A 8 -6.38 14.33 27.43
N PHE A 9 -5.60 13.30 27.74
CA PHE A 9 -4.81 12.58 26.76
C PHE A 9 -5.64 11.38 26.29
N LYS A 10 -6.19 11.46 25.09
CA LYS A 10 -6.74 10.29 24.41
C LYS A 10 -5.65 9.75 23.50
N GLY A 11 -4.98 8.68 23.92
CA GLY A 11 -3.98 8.01 23.11
C GLY A 11 -4.60 7.38 21.86
N GLY A 12 -3.82 7.29 20.78
CA GLY A 12 -4.23 6.72 19.50
C GLY A 12 -4.72 7.77 18.49
N ILE A 13 -4.94 7.33 17.25
CA ILE A 13 -5.50 8.14 16.16
C ILE A 13 -6.96 8.49 16.53
N GLN A 14 -7.27 9.78 16.55
CA GLN A 14 -8.60 10.27 16.90
C GLN A 14 -9.37 10.71 15.66
N CYS A 15 -10.66 11.02 15.80
CA CYS A 15 -11.47 11.57 14.72
C CYS A 15 -10.76 12.77 14.06
N GLU A 16 -10.12 13.59 14.90
CA GLU A 16 -9.42 14.80 14.54
C GLU A 16 -8.14 14.54 13.72
N SER A 17 -7.57 13.34 13.80
CA SER A 17 -6.42 12.98 12.98
C SER A 17 -6.76 12.88 11.49
N CYS A 18 -8.00 12.50 11.13
CA CYS A 18 -8.40 12.37 9.72
C CYS A 18 -9.29 13.53 9.24
N HIS A 19 -9.97 14.20 10.17
CA HIS A 19 -10.95 15.24 9.90
C HIS A 19 -10.55 16.62 10.43
N GLY A 20 -9.34 16.76 11.01
CA GLY A 20 -8.87 18.00 11.62
C GLY A 20 -9.63 18.36 12.91
N ALA A 21 -9.33 19.54 13.46
CA ALA A 21 -9.85 19.95 14.75
C ALA A 21 -11.39 19.97 14.82
N GLY A 22 -11.93 19.34 15.88
CA GLY A 22 -13.39 19.23 16.12
C GLY A 22 -14.15 20.56 16.25
N ALA A 23 -13.48 21.72 16.28
CA ALA A 23 -14.13 23.03 16.27
C ALA A 23 -14.95 23.29 14.99
N SER A 24 -14.57 22.67 13.87
CA SER A 24 -15.36 22.67 12.62
C SER A 24 -16.61 21.77 12.73
N HIS A 25 -16.52 20.72 13.55
CA HIS A 25 -17.56 19.72 13.79
C HIS A 25 -18.79 20.31 14.51
N ALA A 26 -18.59 21.22 15.47
CA ALA A 26 -19.69 21.90 16.18
C ALA A 26 -20.55 22.82 15.28
N LYS A 27 -20.06 23.14 14.08
CA LYS A 27 -20.74 24.02 13.11
C LYS A 27 -21.36 23.24 11.94
N PHE A 28 -21.14 21.92 11.87
CA PHE A 28 -21.54 21.10 10.73
C PHE A 28 -22.75 20.23 11.06
N THR A 29 -23.78 20.26 10.21
CA THR A 29 -25.00 19.42 10.33
C THR A 29 -25.09 18.35 9.23
N GLY A 30 -23.98 18.08 8.53
CA GLY A 30 -23.89 17.14 7.41
C GLY A 30 -22.89 16.00 7.62
N VAL A 31 -22.65 15.21 6.56
CA VAL A 31 -21.63 14.15 6.55
C VAL A 31 -20.24 14.78 6.58
N ILE A 32 -19.41 14.37 7.54
CA ILE A 32 -18.02 14.85 7.65
C ILE A 32 -17.22 14.19 6.53
N VAL A 33 -16.62 15.01 5.67
CA VAL A 33 -15.71 14.54 4.62
C VAL A 33 -14.28 14.44 5.16
N ARG A 34 -13.42 13.70 4.48
CA ARG A 34 -11.99 13.70 4.82
C ARG A 34 -11.40 15.06 4.43
N ASP A 35 -10.81 15.76 5.40
CA ASP A 35 -10.13 17.04 5.16
C ASP A 35 -8.67 16.82 4.71
N ALA A 36 -8.02 15.74 5.14
CA ALA A 36 -6.66 15.36 4.73
C ALA A 36 -6.61 14.69 3.34
N VAL A 37 -7.00 15.42 2.28
CA VAL A 37 -6.62 15.01 0.91
C VAL A 37 -5.12 15.25 0.66
N PHE A 38 -4.56 16.23 1.36
CA PHE A 38 -3.17 16.64 1.25
C PHE A 38 -2.45 16.37 2.58
N PRO A 39 -1.18 15.94 2.54
CA PRO A 39 -0.33 15.90 3.73
C PRO A 39 -0.13 17.30 4.29
N ARG A 40 0.18 17.38 5.58
CA ARG A 40 0.73 18.59 6.17
C ARG A 40 2.05 18.97 5.48
N SER A 41 2.17 20.24 5.11
CA SER A 41 3.36 20.81 4.50
C SER A 41 4.50 20.97 5.51
N ASP A 42 5.73 21.12 5.01
CA ASP A 42 6.90 21.36 5.87
C ASP A 42 6.75 22.63 6.71
N ALA A 43 6.09 23.66 6.15
CA ALA A 43 5.82 24.89 6.87
C ALA A 43 4.90 24.66 8.07
N GLU A 44 3.90 23.79 7.92
CA GLU A 44 2.98 23.42 9.01
C GLU A 44 3.67 22.54 10.05
N LEU A 45 4.46 21.55 9.61
CA LEU A 45 5.25 20.69 10.49
C LEU A 45 6.32 21.47 11.28
N ALA A 46 6.91 22.51 10.68
CA ALA A 46 7.92 23.35 11.33
C ALA A 46 7.35 24.37 12.33
N MET A 47 6.02 24.50 12.45
CA MET A 47 5.40 25.35 13.46
C MET A 47 5.69 24.85 14.88
N ALA A 48 5.55 25.72 15.88
CA ALA A 48 5.83 25.37 17.28
C ALA A 48 4.96 24.23 17.82
N ASP A 49 3.81 24.00 17.21
CA ASP A 49 2.86 22.93 17.52
C ASP A 49 2.91 21.76 16.53
N ALA A 50 3.82 21.80 15.54
CA ALA A 50 3.98 20.80 14.49
C ALA A 50 2.68 20.45 13.73
N GLY A 51 1.83 21.45 13.47
CA GLY A 51 0.54 21.25 12.79
C GLY A 51 -0.47 20.50 13.66
N TYR A 52 -0.44 20.72 14.98
CA TYR A 52 -1.40 20.12 15.89
C TYR A 52 -2.83 20.60 15.58
N GLY A 53 -3.72 19.64 15.34
CA GLY A 53 -5.13 19.91 15.01
C GLY A 53 -5.41 19.97 13.51
N ASP A 54 -4.38 19.93 12.67
CA ASP A 54 -4.53 19.72 11.23
C ASP A 54 -4.81 18.24 10.93
N ALA A 55 -5.51 18.01 9.83
CA ALA A 55 -5.80 16.66 9.37
C ALA A 55 -4.52 16.02 8.80
N VAL A 56 -4.32 14.74 9.09
CA VAL A 56 -3.14 13.95 8.71
C VAL A 56 -3.52 13.01 7.56
N ALA A 57 -2.75 13.06 6.47
CA ALA A 57 -2.94 12.15 5.35
C ALA A 57 -2.29 10.78 5.64
N CYS A 58 -2.85 9.71 5.07
CA CYS A 58 -2.44 8.34 5.39
C CYS A 58 -0.93 8.11 5.24
N GLY A 59 -0.33 8.59 4.14
CA GLY A 59 1.09 8.40 3.89
C GLY A 59 2.02 9.29 4.73
N GLU A 60 1.52 10.16 5.61
CA GLU A 60 2.36 10.79 6.64
C GLU A 60 2.79 9.81 7.72
N CYS A 61 2.02 8.72 7.92
CA CYS A 61 2.36 7.67 8.90
C CYS A 61 2.57 6.30 8.23
N HIS A 62 1.99 6.08 7.05
CA HIS A 62 2.04 4.81 6.32
C HIS A 62 3.13 4.77 5.25
N THR A 63 4.21 5.52 5.45
CA THR A 63 5.43 5.49 4.64
C THR A 63 6.62 5.09 5.50
N ARG A 64 7.71 4.65 4.87
CA ARG A 64 8.99 4.44 5.56
C ARG A 64 10.11 5.29 5.01
N ASP A 65 10.30 5.30 3.70
CA ASP A 65 11.36 6.11 3.08
C ASP A 65 10.94 7.59 2.97
N GLY A 66 9.62 7.87 2.99
CA GLY A 66 9.03 9.20 3.03
C GLY A 66 8.76 9.75 4.43
N GLU A 67 9.13 9.03 5.50
CA GLU A 67 8.92 9.47 6.88
C GLU A 67 9.69 10.77 7.14
N ARG A 68 9.02 11.78 7.73
CA ARG A 68 9.59 13.10 7.98
C ARG A 68 9.84 13.30 9.47
N ASP A 69 11.08 13.11 9.88
CA ASP A 69 11.48 13.20 11.29
C ASP A 69 11.82 14.63 11.74
N TYR A 70 11.36 14.99 12.95
CA TYR A 70 11.83 16.19 13.66
C TYR A 70 13.35 16.09 13.93
N PRO A 71 14.12 17.20 13.86
CA PRO A 71 13.69 18.60 13.70
C PRO A 71 13.60 19.12 12.27
N THR A 72 14.11 18.37 11.29
CA THR A 72 14.27 18.87 9.93
C THR A 72 13.05 18.63 9.07
N TYR A 73 12.23 17.63 9.40
CA TYR A 73 11.10 17.16 8.59
C TYR A 73 11.49 16.86 7.13
N VAL A 74 12.72 16.41 6.94
CA VAL A 74 13.25 15.95 5.65
C VAL A 74 13.35 14.44 5.69
N SER A 75 12.72 13.79 4.73
CA SER A 75 12.70 12.33 4.59
C SER A 75 13.96 11.76 3.95
N ALA A 76 14.14 10.45 4.09
CA ALA A 76 15.22 9.73 3.43
C ALA A 76 15.08 9.78 1.90
N PHE A 77 13.85 9.75 1.38
CA PHE A 77 13.58 9.90 -0.04
C PHE A 77 13.95 11.30 -0.54
N GLU A 78 13.55 12.38 0.14
CA GLU A 78 13.91 13.75 -0.24
C GLU A 78 15.43 13.95 -0.26
N THR A 79 16.13 13.36 0.72
CA THR A 79 17.59 13.37 0.74
C THR A 79 18.19 12.67 -0.49
N ALA A 80 17.60 11.54 -0.91
CA ALA A 80 18.05 10.81 -2.09
C ALA A 80 17.70 11.53 -3.40
N LEU A 81 16.54 12.19 -3.46
CA LEU A 81 16.08 12.97 -4.60
C LEU A 81 16.98 14.18 -4.87
N GLY A 82 17.43 14.85 -3.81
CA GLY A 82 18.32 16.00 -3.91
C GLY A 82 17.67 17.16 -4.68
N ALA A 83 18.24 17.53 -5.83
CA ALA A 83 17.73 18.62 -6.67
C ALA A 83 16.83 18.14 -7.82
N ASN A 84 16.56 16.83 -7.91
CA ASN A 84 15.71 16.28 -8.95
C ASN A 84 14.24 16.68 -8.72
N PRO A 85 13.41 16.76 -9.79
CA PRO A 85 11.99 16.99 -9.64
C PRO A 85 11.33 15.90 -8.79
N ASP A 86 10.43 16.28 -7.89
CA ASP A 86 9.68 15.32 -7.08
C ASP A 86 8.56 14.68 -7.91
N PRO A 87 8.54 13.35 -8.07
CA PRO A 87 7.48 12.66 -8.81
C PRO A 87 6.24 12.35 -7.96
N ARG A 88 6.31 12.55 -6.64
CA ARG A 88 5.26 12.15 -5.69
C ARG A 88 4.12 13.18 -5.69
N PRO A 89 2.86 12.75 -5.55
CA PRO A 89 1.77 13.66 -5.22
C PRO A 89 2.03 14.31 -3.85
N TYR A 90 2.07 15.64 -3.84
CA TYR A 90 2.19 16.44 -2.60
C TYR A 90 3.45 16.14 -1.78
N ASP A 91 4.54 15.74 -2.44
CA ASP A 91 5.85 15.52 -1.84
C ASP A 91 5.83 14.50 -0.67
N MET A 92 4.96 13.49 -0.71
CA MET A 92 4.77 12.55 0.41
C MET A 92 4.97 11.10 -0.02
N GLY A 93 5.54 10.28 0.88
CA GLY A 93 5.90 8.88 0.65
C GLY A 93 7.31 8.69 0.06
N GLY A 94 7.68 7.51 -0.40
CA GLY A 94 9.02 7.30 -0.95
C GLY A 94 9.20 5.96 -1.64
N ARG A 95 10.44 5.47 -1.68
CA ARG A 95 10.75 4.13 -2.17
C ARG A 95 10.23 3.07 -1.21
N ILE A 96 9.94 1.89 -1.76
CA ILE A 96 9.43 0.76 -0.99
C ILE A 96 10.57 0.17 -0.14
N ALA A 97 10.62 0.53 1.14
CA ALA A 97 11.67 0.07 2.03
C ALA A 97 11.63 -1.46 2.23
N ALA A 98 12.79 -2.10 2.10
CA ALA A 98 12.97 -3.54 2.24
C ALA A 98 14.07 -3.88 3.25
N SER A 99 14.00 -5.07 3.82
CA SER A 99 15.05 -5.65 4.66
C SER A 99 14.85 -7.14 4.80
N GLY A 100 15.94 -7.91 4.70
CA GLY A 100 15.90 -9.36 4.85
C GLY A 100 15.10 -10.07 3.76
N GLY A 101 15.10 -9.52 2.54
CA GLY A 101 14.37 -10.07 1.39
C GLY A 101 12.85 -9.92 1.50
N MET A 102 12.37 -8.91 2.21
CA MET A 102 10.95 -8.58 2.39
C MET A 102 10.74 -7.08 2.37
N VAL A 103 9.57 -6.65 1.89
CA VAL A 103 9.08 -5.29 2.15
C VAL A 103 8.86 -5.13 3.66
N ARG A 104 9.25 -3.97 4.19
CA ARG A 104 9.25 -3.73 5.63
C ARG A 104 7.92 -3.21 6.12
N HIS A 105 7.47 -3.82 7.22
CA HIS A 105 6.44 -3.30 8.10
C HIS A 105 5.06 -3.18 7.43
N HIS A 106 4.09 -2.57 8.11
CA HIS A 106 2.71 -2.44 7.63
C HIS A 106 2.42 -1.07 7.00
N GLU A 107 3.45 -0.26 6.75
CA GLU A 107 3.35 1.00 6.01
C GLU A 107 3.41 0.71 4.50
N GLN A 108 2.29 0.85 3.80
CA GLN A 108 2.14 0.37 2.41
C GLN A 108 1.88 1.50 1.41
N TYR A 109 1.98 2.76 1.84
CA TYR A 109 1.78 3.91 0.96
C TYR A 109 2.84 3.95 -0.14
N ASP A 110 4.09 3.63 0.20
CA ASP A 110 5.23 3.60 -0.73
C ASP A 110 5.00 2.59 -1.87
N GLU A 111 4.34 1.47 -1.59
CA GLU A 111 4.00 0.43 -2.57
C GLU A 111 3.01 0.95 -3.63
N VAL A 112 2.02 1.73 -3.19
CA VAL A 112 1.02 2.36 -4.05
C VAL A 112 1.65 3.43 -4.93
N LEU A 113 2.52 4.28 -4.36
CA LEU A 113 3.25 5.31 -5.11
C LEU A 113 4.14 4.70 -6.20
N GLY A 114 4.70 3.52 -5.92
CA GLY A 114 5.49 2.77 -6.88
C GLY A 114 6.72 3.53 -7.36
N ILE A 115 7.47 4.14 -6.44
CA ILE A 115 8.74 4.79 -6.79
C ILE A 115 9.77 3.71 -7.14
N ASP A 116 10.36 3.82 -8.32
CA ASP A 116 11.46 2.98 -8.75
C ASP A 116 12.75 3.40 -8.01
N PRO A 117 13.42 2.48 -7.30
CA PRO A 117 14.54 2.83 -6.43
C PRO A 117 15.80 3.27 -7.18
N ASP A 118 15.93 2.96 -8.47
CA ASP A 118 17.11 3.28 -9.28
C ASP A 118 16.97 4.63 -9.98
N THR A 119 15.77 4.91 -10.50
CA THR A 119 15.47 6.15 -11.23
C THR A 119 14.96 7.26 -10.32
N LEU A 120 14.40 6.90 -9.15
CA LEU A 120 13.66 7.78 -8.24
C LEU A 120 12.38 8.38 -8.83
N ASP A 121 11.91 7.87 -9.97
CA ASP A 121 10.64 8.27 -10.59
C ASP A 121 9.49 7.34 -10.15
N THR A 122 8.25 7.83 -10.21
CA THR A 122 7.06 6.96 -10.07
C THR A 122 6.81 6.19 -11.36
N VAL A 123 6.54 4.87 -11.24
CA VAL A 123 6.06 4.06 -12.37
C VAL A 123 4.54 4.11 -12.54
N ARG A 124 3.84 4.95 -11.79
CA ARG A 124 2.38 5.07 -11.78
C ARG A 124 1.94 6.28 -12.59
N THR A 125 0.84 6.12 -13.33
CA THR A 125 0.25 7.25 -14.06
C THR A 125 -0.56 8.15 -13.11
N PRO A 126 -0.82 9.41 -13.48
CA PRO A 126 -1.72 10.29 -12.71
C PRO A 126 -3.10 9.67 -12.50
N GLU A 127 -3.64 8.96 -13.49
CA GLU A 127 -4.94 8.28 -13.40
C GLU A 127 -4.89 7.14 -12.37
N PHE A 128 -3.79 6.38 -12.33
CA PHE A 128 -3.59 5.34 -11.33
C PHE A 128 -3.59 5.96 -9.93
N LEU A 129 -2.78 7.00 -9.69
CA LEU A 129 -2.67 7.65 -8.37
C LEU A 129 -3.97 8.39 -7.98
N GLY A 130 -4.70 8.94 -8.94
CA GLY A 130 -6.02 9.54 -8.68
C GLY A 130 -7.05 8.54 -8.18
N THR A 131 -6.93 7.27 -8.57
CA THR A 131 -7.87 6.20 -8.18
C THR A 131 -7.37 5.41 -6.96
N HIS A 132 -6.11 4.96 -7.00
CA HIS A 132 -5.50 4.04 -6.02
C HIS A 132 -4.66 4.74 -4.96
N GLY A 133 -4.21 5.98 -5.20
CA GLY A 133 -3.41 6.76 -4.25
C GLY A 133 -4.16 7.15 -2.98
N ASN A 134 -5.47 6.90 -2.93
CA ASN A 134 -6.31 7.07 -1.76
C ASN A 134 -6.72 5.70 -1.19
N CYS A 135 -6.21 5.37 0.00
CA CYS A 135 -6.51 4.13 0.71
C CYS A 135 -8.02 3.91 0.89
N ASN A 136 -8.78 4.99 1.12
CA ASN A 136 -10.21 4.94 1.39
C ASN A 136 -11.07 4.66 0.15
N THR A 137 -10.46 4.62 -1.05
CA THR A 137 -11.12 4.10 -2.25
C THR A 137 -11.48 2.62 -2.06
N CYS A 138 -10.64 1.88 -1.32
CA CYS A 138 -10.78 0.46 -1.07
C CYS A 138 -11.07 0.13 0.40
N HIS A 139 -10.55 0.94 1.33
CA HIS A 139 -10.61 0.69 2.77
C HIS A 139 -11.63 1.57 3.50
N ASN A 140 -12.22 1.00 4.55
CA ASN A 140 -13.04 1.76 5.48
C ASN A 140 -12.24 2.11 6.73
N PRO A 141 -11.87 3.37 6.96
CA PRO A 141 -11.19 3.75 8.21
C PRO A 141 -12.09 3.60 9.45
N HIS A 142 -13.41 3.49 9.28
CA HIS A 142 -14.37 3.18 10.36
C HIS A 142 -14.69 1.68 10.46
N GLY A 143 -14.16 0.88 9.53
CA GLY A 143 -14.30 -0.57 9.54
C GLY A 143 -13.51 -1.17 10.69
N SER A 144 -14.11 -2.12 11.41
CA SER A 144 -13.45 -2.81 12.52
C SER A 144 -13.07 -4.22 12.11
N SER A 145 -11.82 -4.59 12.37
CA SER A 145 -11.37 -5.98 12.23
C SER A 145 -11.90 -6.90 13.32
N VAL A 146 -12.23 -6.34 14.48
CA VAL A 146 -12.81 -7.06 15.61
C VAL A 146 -14.31 -7.29 15.42
N ASN A 147 -15.01 -6.31 14.83
CA ASN A 147 -16.46 -6.37 14.58
C ASN A 147 -16.74 -6.53 13.09
N ALA A 148 -15.98 -7.42 12.44
CA ALA A 148 -16.02 -7.68 11.00
C ALA A 148 -17.42 -8.02 10.46
N ASP A 149 -18.26 -8.58 11.32
CA ASP A 149 -19.63 -9.04 11.06
C ASP A 149 -20.69 -7.95 11.25
N ASN A 150 -20.29 -6.73 11.62
CA ASN A 150 -21.23 -5.64 11.78
C ASN A 150 -21.96 -5.37 10.44
N PRO A 151 -23.31 -5.35 10.42
CA PRO A 151 -24.08 -5.20 9.19
C PRO A 151 -23.88 -3.85 8.47
N ALA A 152 -23.23 -2.88 9.11
CA ALA A 152 -22.81 -1.63 8.49
C ALA A 152 -21.57 -1.77 7.59
N TYR A 153 -20.84 -2.90 7.63
CA TYR A 153 -19.65 -3.15 6.83
C TYR A 153 -20.01 -4.05 5.63
N THR A 154 -19.67 -3.61 4.41
CA THR A 154 -20.06 -4.29 3.16
C THR A 154 -18.94 -5.15 2.56
N GLY A 155 -17.85 -5.37 3.28
CA GLY A 155 -16.68 -6.09 2.79
C GLY A 155 -15.89 -6.84 3.86
N MET A 156 -14.63 -7.17 3.57
CA MET A 156 -13.75 -7.76 4.59
C MET A 156 -13.53 -6.72 5.71
N PRO A 157 -13.33 -7.14 6.96
CA PRO A 157 -12.98 -6.22 8.04
C PRO A 157 -11.86 -5.23 7.67
N GLY A 158 -12.18 -3.94 7.61
CA GLY A 158 -11.23 -2.88 7.22
C GLY A 158 -11.06 -2.67 5.71
N VAL A 159 -11.70 -3.45 4.85
CA VAL A 159 -11.74 -3.30 3.39
C VAL A 159 -13.20 -3.22 2.93
N ASP A 160 -13.65 -2.05 2.49
CA ASP A 160 -15.04 -1.82 2.04
C ASP A 160 -15.40 -2.57 0.74
N LYS A 161 -14.37 -3.11 0.10
CA LYS A 161 -14.39 -3.70 -1.24
C LYS A 161 -13.80 -5.11 -1.12
N THR A 162 -14.62 -6.16 -1.18
CA THR A 162 -14.17 -7.58 -1.24
C THR A 162 -13.35 -7.84 -2.51
N ASN A 163 -13.07 -9.11 -2.87
CA ASN A 163 -12.48 -9.44 -4.18
C ASN A 163 -13.26 -8.86 -5.38
N ASP A 164 -14.58 -8.63 -5.24
CA ASP A 164 -15.41 -7.93 -6.24
C ASP A 164 -15.12 -6.42 -6.33
N GLY A 165 -14.42 -5.89 -5.35
CA GLY A 165 -13.92 -4.53 -5.29
C GLY A 165 -13.08 -4.14 -6.49
N CYS A 166 -12.19 -5.05 -6.90
CA CYS A 166 -11.35 -4.88 -8.09
C CYS A 166 -12.23 -4.81 -9.35
N LEU A 167 -13.22 -5.70 -9.46
CA LEU A 167 -14.15 -5.79 -10.59
C LEU A 167 -15.07 -4.56 -10.70
N GLY A 168 -15.21 -3.77 -9.63
CA GLY A 168 -15.91 -2.49 -9.67
C GLY A 168 -15.30 -1.49 -10.66
N CYS A 169 -13.99 -1.58 -10.91
CA CYS A 169 -13.28 -0.74 -11.88
C CYS A 169 -12.67 -1.56 -13.03
N HIS A 170 -12.22 -2.79 -12.77
CA HIS A 170 -11.70 -3.74 -13.75
C HIS A 170 -12.81 -4.70 -14.23
N ASN A 171 -13.88 -4.13 -14.77
CA ASN A 171 -15.04 -4.89 -15.24
C ASN A 171 -14.83 -5.52 -16.63
N ASP A 172 -13.70 -5.22 -17.25
CA ASP A 172 -13.19 -5.78 -18.50
C ASP A 172 -12.45 -7.12 -18.29
N TYR A 173 -12.24 -7.52 -17.03
CA TYR A 173 -11.66 -8.80 -16.69
C TYR A 173 -12.53 -9.96 -17.19
N ASP A 174 -11.94 -10.83 -18.01
CA ASP A 174 -12.54 -12.08 -18.43
C ASP A 174 -12.11 -13.24 -17.49
N PRO A 175 -13.05 -13.90 -16.78
CA PRO A 175 -12.74 -15.05 -15.93
C PRO A 175 -12.06 -16.21 -16.67
N ALA A 176 -12.23 -16.32 -17.99
CA ALA A 176 -11.59 -17.34 -18.81
C ALA A 176 -10.06 -17.15 -18.91
N LEU A 177 -9.55 -15.96 -18.56
CA LEU A 177 -8.11 -15.69 -18.53
C LEU A 177 -7.42 -16.38 -17.32
N ARG A 178 -8.19 -16.81 -16.29
CA ARG A 178 -7.69 -17.75 -15.29
C ARG A 178 -7.76 -19.17 -15.84
N GLY A 179 -6.60 -19.82 -15.93
CA GLY A 179 -6.50 -21.21 -16.36
C GLY A 179 -7.38 -22.15 -15.51
N PRO A 180 -7.75 -23.35 -16.01
CA PRO A 180 -8.70 -24.26 -15.35
C PRO A 180 -8.36 -24.70 -13.91
N GLY A 181 -7.13 -24.44 -13.42
CA GLY A 181 -6.71 -24.71 -12.04
C GLY A 181 -6.68 -23.48 -11.11
N MET A 182 -6.94 -22.28 -11.62
CA MET A 182 -6.85 -21.01 -10.87
C MET A 182 -8.22 -20.38 -10.60
N GLN A 183 -9.32 -21.06 -10.97
CA GLN A 183 -10.68 -20.51 -10.88
C GLN A 183 -11.13 -20.22 -9.45
N SER A 184 -10.54 -20.90 -8.44
CA SER A 184 -10.81 -20.65 -7.02
C SER A 184 -9.94 -19.56 -6.41
N LEU A 185 -8.97 -19.01 -7.15
CA LEU A 185 -8.11 -17.93 -6.69
C LEU A 185 -8.78 -16.58 -6.88
N ASN A 186 -8.38 -15.62 -6.07
CA ASN A 186 -8.80 -14.23 -6.09
C ASN A 186 -7.74 -13.35 -6.76
N CYS A 187 -8.12 -12.13 -7.15
CA CYS A 187 -7.20 -11.17 -7.77
C CYS A 187 -5.97 -10.93 -6.87
N ILE A 188 -6.20 -10.79 -5.57
CA ILE A 188 -5.19 -10.49 -4.56
C ILE A 188 -4.18 -11.63 -4.35
N ASP A 189 -4.52 -12.87 -4.71
CA ASP A 189 -3.63 -14.01 -4.50
C ASP A 189 -2.36 -13.91 -5.35
N CYS A 190 -2.46 -13.25 -6.52
CA CYS A 190 -1.32 -13.00 -7.42
C CYS A 190 -0.90 -11.52 -7.43
N HIS A 191 -1.87 -10.59 -7.35
CA HIS A 191 -1.61 -9.16 -7.49
C HIS A 191 -1.36 -8.43 -6.16
N MET A 192 -1.53 -9.10 -5.01
CA MET A 192 -1.24 -8.55 -3.68
C MET A 192 -0.67 -9.63 -2.76
N PRO A 193 0.37 -10.39 -3.19
CA PRO A 193 0.89 -11.49 -2.40
C PRO A 193 1.48 -10.98 -1.08
N TYR A 194 1.60 -11.87 -0.10
CA TYR A 194 2.23 -11.62 1.19
C TYR A 194 3.76 -11.41 1.05
N LEU A 195 4.14 -10.26 0.53
CA LEU A 195 5.53 -9.83 0.25
C LEU A 195 6.07 -8.88 1.35
N ALA A 196 5.21 -8.40 2.25
CA ALA A 196 5.59 -7.52 3.35
C ALA A 196 5.60 -8.26 4.69
N LYS A 197 6.58 -7.93 5.53
CA LYS A 197 6.73 -8.47 6.88
C LYS A 197 6.61 -7.38 7.94
N SER A 198 5.55 -7.46 8.74
CA SER A 198 5.33 -6.65 9.93
C SER A 198 5.80 -7.35 11.20
N ALA A 199 5.39 -8.59 11.44
CA ALA A 199 5.78 -9.35 12.64
C ALA A 199 6.51 -10.66 12.28
N VAL A 200 5.87 -11.52 11.50
CA VAL A 200 6.35 -12.88 11.20
C VAL A 200 6.47 -13.11 9.70
N ALA A 201 7.35 -14.05 9.33
CA ALA A 201 7.43 -14.55 7.97
C ALA A 201 7.70 -16.05 8.01
N THR A 202 7.09 -16.77 7.07
CA THR A 202 7.45 -18.15 6.77
C THR A 202 8.74 -18.14 5.95
N PRO A 203 9.78 -18.91 6.35
CA PRO A 203 11.02 -18.96 5.60
C PRO A 203 10.81 -19.55 4.20
N ALA A 204 11.70 -19.20 3.28
CA ALA A 204 11.73 -19.82 1.95
C ALA A 204 11.95 -21.34 2.06
N GLU A 205 11.37 -22.08 1.13
CA GLU A 205 11.50 -23.54 1.05
C GLU A 205 11.61 -23.96 -0.41
N ALA A 206 12.69 -24.66 -0.78
CA ALA A 206 13.04 -24.91 -2.19
C ALA A 206 13.08 -23.60 -3.00
N ASP A 207 12.28 -23.50 -4.06
CA ASP A 207 12.08 -22.33 -4.93
C ASP A 207 10.86 -21.48 -4.54
N LYS A 208 10.16 -21.83 -3.45
CA LYS A 208 9.12 -20.99 -2.85
C LYS A 208 9.79 -19.82 -2.13
N PRO A 209 9.43 -18.56 -2.43
CA PRO A 209 9.98 -17.43 -1.70
C PRO A 209 9.53 -17.45 -0.24
N ALA A 210 10.22 -16.70 0.61
CA ALA A 210 9.70 -16.42 1.94
C ALA A 210 8.35 -15.69 1.81
N ILE A 211 7.43 -15.96 2.73
CA ILE A 211 6.09 -15.37 2.73
C ILE A 211 5.91 -14.55 4.02
N GLY A 212 5.58 -13.28 3.86
CA GLY A 212 5.32 -12.36 4.97
C GLY A 212 3.94 -12.56 5.61
N ASP A 213 3.53 -11.57 6.40
CA ASP A 213 2.25 -11.54 7.12
C ASP A 213 1.37 -10.35 6.72
N VAL A 214 1.83 -9.52 5.78
CA VAL A 214 1.09 -8.40 5.21
C VAL A 214 1.05 -8.55 3.67
N SER A 215 -0.16 -8.48 3.10
CA SER A 215 -0.38 -8.46 1.65
C SER A 215 0.19 -7.18 1.06
N SER A 216 0.94 -7.27 -0.04
CA SER A 216 1.46 -6.09 -0.73
C SER A 216 0.36 -5.24 -1.38
N HIS A 217 0.66 -3.96 -1.57
CA HIS A 217 -0.09 -3.01 -2.40
C HIS A 217 0.69 -2.68 -3.68
N ILE A 218 1.42 -3.68 -4.20
CA ILE A 218 2.08 -3.65 -5.50
C ILE A 218 1.27 -4.54 -6.46
N PHE A 219 0.55 -3.92 -7.39
CA PHE A 219 -0.42 -4.65 -8.23
C PHE A 219 0.16 -5.21 -9.52
N LYS A 220 1.16 -4.54 -10.10
CA LYS A 220 1.76 -4.93 -11.37
C LYS A 220 2.59 -6.20 -11.18
N ILE A 221 2.38 -7.20 -12.04
CA ILE A 221 3.21 -8.41 -12.11
C ILE A 221 4.14 -8.27 -13.31
N VAL A 222 5.40 -8.66 -13.14
CA VAL A 222 6.40 -8.76 -14.20
C VAL A 222 6.91 -10.20 -14.24
N LEU A 223 6.69 -10.86 -15.38
CA LEU A 223 7.12 -12.24 -15.61
C LEU A 223 8.42 -12.28 -16.42
N ASP A 224 9.44 -11.57 -15.93
CA ASP A 224 10.78 -11.61 -16.47
C ASP A 224 11.67 -12.38 -15.49
N SER A 225 12.20 -13.52 -15.94
CA SER A 225 13.09 -14.38 -15.14
C SER A 225 14.39 -13.70 -14.67
N THR A 226 14.68 -12.51 -15.21
CA THR A 226 15.85 -11.71 -14.86
C THR A 226 15.52 -10.49 -13.99
N ALA A 227 14.25 -10.21 -13.74
CA ALA A 227 13.84 -9.13 -12.86
C ALA A 227 13.96 -9.56 -11.40
N ASP A 228 14.70 -8.78 -10.62
CA ASP A 228 14.80 -8.95 -9.17
C ASP A 228 13.64 -8.23 -8.46
N GLN A 229 13.05 -8.83 -7.42
CA GLN A 229 12.06 -8.15 -6.58
C GLN A 229 12.67 -7.03 -5.72
N PHE A 230 13.96 -7.16 -5.38
CA PHE A 230 14.68 -6.26 -4.49
C PHE A 230 15.96 -5.77 -5.14
N THR A 231 16.32 -4.54 -4.83
CA THR A 231 17.64 -3.97 -5.13
C THR A 231 18.76 -4.88 -4.61
N ALA A 232 19.92 -4.84 -5.28
CA ALA A 232 21.06 -5.71 -4.95
C ALA A 232 21.58 -5.55 -3.50
N ASP A 233 21.39 -4.38 -2.88
CA ASP A 233 21.74 -4.14 -1.48
C ASP A 233 20.62 -4.52 -0.49
N GLY A 234 19.48 -4.95 -1.01
CA GLY A 234 18.32 -5.42 -0.27
C GLY A 234 17.56 -4.33 0.50
N LYS A 235 17.85 -3.05 0.28
CA LYS A 235 17.23 -1.94 1.02
C LYS A 235 15.90 -1.48 0.47
N TYR A 236 15.65 -1.74 -0.81
CA TYR A 236 14.42 -1.35 -1.49
C TYR A 236 13.86 -2.49 -2.34
N ALA A 237 12.53 -2.52 -2.45
CA ALA A 237 11.81 -3.37 -3.40
C ALA A 237 11.46 -2.58 -4.66
N TYR A 238 11.40 -3.27 -5.79
CA TYR A 238 10.89 -2.70 -7.03
C TYR A 238 9.35 -2.66 -7.02
N PRO A 239 8.72 -1.65 -7.67
CA PRO A 239 7.27 -1.45 -7.65
C PRO A 239 6.49 -2.36 -8.62
N ALA A 240 6.96 -3.59 -8.77
CA ALA A 240 6.33 -4.69 -9.50
C ALA A 240 6.62 -6.02 -8.79
N ILE A 241 5.64 -6.92 -8.79
CA ILE A 241 5.73 -8.28 -8.26
C ILE A 241 6.42 -9.17 -9.30
N ASP A 242 7.50 -9.84 -8.90
CA ASP A 242 8.17 -10.82 -9.75
C ASP A 242 7.42 -12.18 -9.80
N GLU A 243 7.90 -13.10 -10.62
CA GLU A 243 7.34 -14.44 -10.74
C GLU A 243 7.42 -15.25 -9.42
N ALA A 244 8.40 -15.00 -8.57
CA ALA A 244 8.58 -15.72 -7.30
C ALA A 244 7.36 -15.52 -6.40
N TRP A 245 6.99 -14.26 -6.17
CA TRP A 245 5.87 -13.93 -5.27
C TRP A 245 4.51 -14.04 -5.94
N ALA A 246 4.40 -13.80 -7.27
CA ALA A 246 3.13 -13.96 -7.98
C ALA A 246 2.74 -15.44 -8.17
N CYS A 247 3.70 -16.32 -8.45
CA CYS A 247 3.40 -17.68 -8.93
C CYS A 247 3.99 -18.76 -8.02
N ARG A 248 5.26 -18.62 -7.63
CA ARG A 248 6.00 -19.67 -6.91
C ARG A 248 5.63 -19.80 -5.43
N THR A 249 4.69 -19.01 -4.92
CA THR A 249 4.04 -19.28 -3.63
C THR A 249 3.26 -20.60 -3.65
N CYS A 250 2.72 -20.98 -4.82
CA CYS A 250 1.98 -22.21 -5.07
C CYS A 250 2.68 -23.15 -6.08
N HIS A 251 3.27 -22.57 -7.14
CA HIS A 251 3.99 -23.29 -8.21
C HIS A 251 5.47 -23.43 -7.89
N ASN A 252 5.78 -24.32 -6.96
CA ASN A 252 7.15 -24.58 -6.52
C ASN A 252 7.37 -26.08 -6.34
N SER A 253 8.60 -26.41 -5.98
CA SER A 253 9.10 -27.76 -5.77
C SER A 253 9.04 -28.22 -4.31
N ALA A 254 8.42 -27.44 -3.41
CA ALA A 254 8.27 -27.80 -2.01
C ALA A 254 7.27 -28.97 -1.85
N PRO A 255 7.39 -29.79 -0.79
CA PRO A 255 6.48 -30.90 -0.54
C PRO A 255 5.02 -30.45 -0.45
N GLY A 256 4.13 -31.05 -1.26
CA GLY A 256 2.71 -30.72 -1.29
C GLY A 256 2.35 -29.51 -2.18
N ALA A 257 3.32 -28.91 -2.85
CA ALA A 257 3.10 -27.86 -3.84
C ALA A 257 2.57 -28.40 -5.17
N VAL A 258 2.01 -27.49 -5.97
CA VAL A 258 1.52 -27.81 -7.31
C VAL A 258 2.71 -27.83 -8.27
N SER A 259 3.30 -29.01 -8.48
CA SER A 259 4.51 -29.18 -9.31
C SER A 259 4.21 -29.19 -10.83
N PHE A 260 3.41 -28.24 -11.30
CA PHE A 260 3.34 -27.96 -12.74
C PHE A 260 4.27 -26.78 -13.03
N PRO A 261 5.18 -26.89 -14.02
CA PRO A 261 6.02 -25.77 -14.39
C PRO A 261 5.13 -24.58 -14.76
N VAL A 262 5.49 -23.39 -14.25
CA VAL A 262 5.01 -22.13 -14.81
C VAL A 262 5.42 -22.20 -16.29
N PRO A 263 4.48 -22.15 -17.26
CA PRO A 263 4.83 -22.38 -18.65
C PRO A 263 5.95 -21.41 -19.06
N ASP A 264 7.13 -21.95 -19.36
CA ASP A 264 8.14 -21.12 -19.99
C ASP A 264 7.59 -20.66 -21.35
N GLY A 265 7.75 -19.39 -21.65
CA GLY A 265 7.45 -18.86 -22.99
C GLY A 265 6.00 -18.51 -23.33
N SER A 266 5.02 -18.53 -22.41
CA SER A 266 3.70 -17.89 -22.65
C SER A 266 3.57 -16.48 -22.06
N VAL A 267 4.66 -15.93 -21.54
CA VAL A 267 4.75 -14.61 -20.89
C VAL A 267 4.49 -13.42 -21.82
N ASP A 268 4.36 -13.65 -23.13
CA ASP A 268 4.22 -12.58 -24.12
C ASP A 268 2.77 -12.25 -24.54
N ALA A 269 1.75 -12.94 -24.02
CA ALA A 269 0.36 -12.74 -24.49
C ALA A 269 -0.64 -12.28 -23.42
N TYR A 270 -0.31 -12.38 -22.14
CA TYR A 270 -1.18 -11.92 -21.06
C TYR A 270 -0.66 -10.64 -20.43
N ILE A 271 -0.63 -9.61 -21.28
CA ILE A 271 -0.62 -8.21 -20.87
C ILE A 271 -1.96 -7.95 -20.18
N PHE A 272 -2.07 -8.34 -18.91
CA PHE A 272 -3.12 -7.85 -18.05
C PHE A 272 -2.75 -6.39 -17.70
N HIS A 273 -3.41 -5.44 -18.38
CA HIS A 273 -3.47 -4.01 -18.04
C HIS A 273 -2.41 -3.03 -18.59
N ASN A 274 -1.54 -3.38 -19.54
CA ASN A 274 -0.94 -2.29 -20.34
C ASN A 274 -1.95 -1.90 -21.41
N ASN A 275 -2.59 -0.75 -21.19
CA ASN A 275 -3.18 0.13 -22.20
C ASN A 275 -2.83 -0.30 -23.64
N LEU A 276 -3.70 -1.13 -24.24
CA LEU A 276 -3.98 -0.95 -25.65
C LEU A 276 -4.79 0.36 -25.74
N PRO A 277 -4.51 1.20 -26.75
CA PRO A 277 -4.82 2.63 -26.77
C PRO A 277 -6.25 3.01 -26.43
#